data_AF-A0A699WQF6-F1
#
_entry.id   AF-A0A699WQF6-F1
#
_cell.length_a   1.000
_cell.length_b   1.000
_cell.length_c   1.000
_cell.angle_alpha   90.00
_cell.angle_beta   90.00
_cell.angle_gamma   90.00
#
_symmetry.space_group_name_H-M   'P 1'
#
loop_
_entity.id
_entity.type
_entity.pdbx_description
1 polymer ?
#
loop_
_entity_poly.entity_id
_entity_poly.type
_entity_poly.pdbx_seq_one_letter_code
_entity_poly.pdbx_strand_id
1 'polypeptide(L)'
;MTEEEAGQLADKLKPYYGLKRTEACQALRKTPLDLTKKEESLVNYESFMTHTDEAISQYSSATGKEWGDLSEQEQTLLFSQKYHHGSMKPSLATAVENGDSTTVLSKIKGEREYAYMKAYYDQLP
;
A
#
# COMPACT_ATOMS: atom_id res chain seq x y z
N MET A 1 4.17 21.61 -5.10
CA MET A 1 2.79 22.14 -5.24
C MET A 1 2.65 23.25 -4.22
N THR A 2 2.00 24.37 -4.54
CA THR A 2 1.75 25.45 -3.57
C THR A 2 0.55 25.11 -2.67
N GLU A 3 0.40 25.80 -1.54
CA GLU A 3 -0.78 25.64 -0.68
C GLU A 3 -2.09 25.97 -1.40
N GLU A 4 -2.06 26.95 -2.30
CA GLU A 4 -3.20 27.31 -3.14
C GLU A 4 -3.60 26.17 -4.09
N GLU A 5 -2.62 25.57 -4.78
CA GLU A 5 -2.85 24.41 -5.64
C GLU A 5 -3.40 23.21 -4.84
N ALA A 6 -2.93 23.02 -3.60
CA ALA A 6 -3.45 21.99 -2.69
C ALA A 6 -4.92 22.22 -2.33
N GLY A 7 -5.27 23.48 -2.02
CA GLY A 7 -6.65 23.89 -1.71
C GLY A 7 -7.60 23.64 -2.88
N GLN A 8 -7.18 24.00 -4.09
CA GLN A 8 -7.97 23.75 -5.30
C GLN A 8 -8.20 22.26 -5.55
N LEU A 9 -7.18 21.42 -5.32
CA LEU A 9 -7.33 19.97 -5.40
C LEU A 9 -8.31 19.44 -4.34
N ALA A 10 -8.22 19.91 -3.10
CA ALA A 10 -9.16 19.52 -2.05
C ALA A 10 -10.61 19.89 -2.40
N ASP A 11 -10.83 21.08 -2.97
CA ASP A 11 -12.15 21.52 -3.42
C ASP A 11 -12.68 20.66 -4.58
N LYS A 12 -11.81 20.21 -5.51
CA LYS A 12 -12.19 19.25 -6.57
C LYS A 12 -12.63 17.90 -6.00
N LEU A 13 -11.99 17.43 -4.93
CA LEU A 13 -12.25 16.11 -4.34
C LEU A 13 -13.45 16.10 -3.39
N LYS A 14 -13.73 17.24 -2.74
CA LYS A 14 -14.77 17.41 -1.71
C LYS A 14 -16.15 16.84 -2.09
N PRO A 15 -16.67 16.98 -3.32
CA PRO A 15 -17.97 16.43 -3.70
C PRO A 15 -18.05 14.89 -3.64
N TYR A 16 -16.90 14.20 -3.66
CA TYR A 16 -16.83 12.75 -3.66
C TYR A 16 -16.58 12.14 -2.28
N TYR A 17 -16.36 12.97 -1.25
CA TYR A 17 -16.08 12.50 0.10
C TYR A 17 -17.28 11.79 0.72
N GLY A 18 -17.00 10.68 1.42
CA GLY A 18 -18.02 9.89 2.11
C GLY A 18 -18.92 9.06 1.18
N LEU A 19 -18.91 9.31 -0.13
CA LEU A 19 -19.69 8.53 -1.09
C LEU A 19 -19.15 7.10 -1.18
N LYS A 20 -20.06 6.12 -1.20
CA LYS A 20 -19.70 4.70 -1.23
C LYS A 20 -20.53 3.94 -2.26
N ARG A 21 -19.97 2.86 -2.80
CA ARG A 21 -20.67 1.90 -3.67
C ARG A 21 -21.38 2.63 -4.84
N THR A 22 -22.69 2.45 -4.97
CA THR A 22 -23.50 3.00 -6.07
C THR A 22 -23.48 4.53 -6.11
N GLU A 23 -23.47 5.20 -4.95
CA GLU A 23 -23.47 6.67 -4.88
C GLU A 23 -22.20 7.25 -5.49
N ALA A 24 -21.05 6.65 -5.17
CA ALA A 24 -19.77 7.04 -5.77
C ALA A 24 -19.76 6.85 -7.29
N CYS A 25 -20.27 5.71 -7.78
CA CYS A 25 -20.38 5.44 -9.21
C CYS A 25 -21.30 6.44 -9.91
N GLN A 26 -22.42 6.82 -9.29
CA GLN A 26 -23.37 7.79 -9.85
C GLN A 26 -22.78 9.20 -9.87
N ALA A 27 -22.10 9.62 -8.80
CA ALA A 27 -21.44 10.91 -8.72
C ALA A 27 -20.40 11.07 -9.84
N LEU A 28 -19.53 10.07 -10.03
CA LEU A 28 -18.51 10.08 -11.09
C LEU A 28 -19.10 10.05 -12.51
N ARG A 29 -20.28 9.46 -12.71
CA ARG A 29 -20.98 9.51 -14.01
C ARG A 29 -21.60 10.87 -14.29
N LYS A 30 -22.13 11.53 -13.26
CA LYS A 30 -22.79 12.83 -13.37
C LYS A 30 -21.77 13.96 -13.52
N THR A 31 -20.72 13.89 -12.72
CA THR A 31 -19.60 14.83 -12.72
C THR A 31 -18.33 13.97 -12.69
N PRO A 32 -17.69 13.72 -13.84
CA PRO A 32 -16.40 13.05 -13.87
C PRO A 32 -15.35 13.89 -13.15
N LEU A 33 -14.49 13.24 -12.37
CA LEU A 33 -13.32 13.88 -11.76
C LEU A 33 -12.18 13.89 -12.78
N ASP A 34 -11.67 15.07 -13.09
CA ASP A 34 -10.49 15.25 -13.95
C ASP A 34 -9.34 15.82 -13.11
N LEU A 35 -8.23 15.08 -13.08
CA LEU A 35 -7.03 15.42 -12.33
C LEU A 35 -5.84 15.51 -13.29
N THR A 36 -5.02 16.53 -13.09
CA THR A 36 -3.71 16.59 -13.74
C THR A 36 -2.78 15.52 -13.17
N LYS A 37 -1.73 15.16 -13.92
CA LYS A 37 -0.72 14.18 -13.45
C LYS A 37 -0.08 14.57 -12.12
N LYS A 38 0.11 15.87 -11.89
CA LYS A 38 0.65 16.41 -10.64
C LYS A 38 -0.31 16.18 -9.46
N GLU A 39 -1.60 16.40 -9.67
CA GLU A 39 -2.65 16.16 -8.67
C GLU A 39 -2.81 14.66 -8.36
N GLU A 40 -2.87 13.81 -9.40
CA GLU A 40 -2.91 12.35 -9.24
C GLU A 40 -1.72 11.85 -8.42
N SER A 41 -0.51 12.34 -8.73
CA SER A 41 0.72 11.94 -8.04
C SER A 41 0.70 12.34 -6.57
N LEU A 42 0.17 13.52 -6.24
CA LEU A 42 0.03 13.94 -4.85
C LEU A 42 -0.97 13.08 -4.10
N VAL A 43 -2.18 12.89 -4.63
CA VAL A 43 -3.21 12.05 -3.97
C VAL A 43 -2.66 10.65 -3.72
N ASN A 44 -1.96 10.09 -4.71
CA ASN A 44 -1.32 8.79 -4.58
C ASN A 44 -0.21 8.81 -3.52
N TYR A 45 0.65 9.82 -3.52
CA TYR A 45 1.74 9.96 -2.54
C TYR A 45 1.20 10.03 -1.10
N GLU A 46 0.23 10.90 -0.83
CA GLU A 46 -0.36 11.06 0.51
C GLU A 46 -1.05 9.77 0.99
N SER A 47 -1.75 9.09 0.08
CA SER A 47 -2.35 7.78 0.38
C SER A 47 -1.27 6.74 0.67
N PHE A 48 -0.19 6.69 -0.11
CA PHE A 48 0.89 5.73 0.09
C PHE A 48 1.64 6.00 1.40
N MET A 49 2.01 7.25 1.70
CA MET A 49 2.77 7.61 2.90
C MET A 49 2.05 7.19 4.18
N THR A 50 0.76 7.50 4.29
CA THR A 50 -0.07 7.05 5.43
C THR A 50 -0.02 5.53 5.57
N HIS A 51 -0.10 4.82 4.43
CA HIS A 51 -0.08 3.37 4.47
C HIS A 51 1.30 2.78 4.81
N THR A 52 2.38 3.46 4.39
CA THR A 52 3.77 3.08 4.65
C THR A 52 4.09 3.22 6.13
N ASP A 53 3.73 4.34 6.76
CA ASP A 53 3.97 4.57 8.18
C ASP A 53 3.28 3.52 9.05
N GLU A 54 2.03 3.17 8.70
CA GLU A 54 1.31 2.09 9.37
C GLU A 54 1.94 0.71 9.13
N ALA A 55 2.48 0.44 7.93
CA ALA A 55 3.15 -0.82 7.63
C ALA A 55 4.45 -0.95 8.45
N ILE A 56 5.27 0.11 8.52
CA ILE A 56 6.48 0.20 9.35
C ILE A 56 6.12 -0.07 10.82
N SER A 57 5.11 0.62 11.34
CA SER A 57 4.67 0.46 12.73
C SER A 57 4.20 -0.96 13.04
N GLN A 58 3.40 -1.57 12.15
CA GLN A 58 2.91 -2.94 12.33
C GLN A 58 4.03 -3.97 12.25
N TYR A 59 5.00 -3.78 11.36
CA TYR A 59 6.17 -4.64 11.26
C TYR A 59 6.99 -4.60 12.55
N SER A 60 7.44 -3.41 12.96
CA SER A 60 8.26 -3.25 14.16
C SER A 60 7.55 -3.74 15.42
N SER A 61 6.22 -3.58 15.49
CA SER A 61 5.42 -4.13 16.59
C SER A 61 5.35 -5.67 16.57
N ALA A 62 5.35 -6.29 15.39
CA ALA A 62 5.25 -7.74 15.24
C ALA A 62 6.58 -8.48 15.42
N THR A 63 7.70 -7.84 15.06
CA THR A 63 9.03 -8.48 15.03
C THR A 63 10.01 -7.91 16.04
N GLY A 64 9.80 -6.67 16.51
CA GLY A 64 10.77 -5.92 17.31
C GLY A 64 11.98 -5.43 16.49
N LYS A 65 11.88 -5.41 15.16
CA LYS A 65 12.97 -5.06 14.24
C LYS A 65 12.69 -3.79 13.44
N GLU A 66 13.76 -3.21 12.92
CA GLU A 66 13.69 -2.01 12.09
C GLU A 66 13.24 -2.38 10.68
N TRP A 67 12.31 -1.60 10.13
CA TRP A 67 11.83 -1.81 8.76
C TRP A 67 12.95 -1.69 7.72
N GLY A 68 13.94 -0.83 7.99
CA GLY A 68 15.09 -0.59 7.11
C GLY A 68 16.03 -1.80 6.96
N ASP A 69 15.91 -2.82 7.82
CA ASP A 69 16.71 -4.04 7.72
C ASP A 69 16.18 -4.99 6.63
N LEU A 70 14.96 -4.78 6.15
CA LEU A 70 14.34 -5.56 5.09
C LEU A 70 14.86 -5.18 3.71
N SER A 71 14.92 -6.16 2.80
CA SER A 71 15.14 -5.89 1.38
C SER A 71 13.97 -5.10 0.77
N GLU A 72 14.20 -4.39 -0.34
CA GLU A 72 13.15 -3.68 -1.06
C GLU A 72 11.99 -4.61 -1.48
N GLN A 73 12.30 -5.86 -1.81
CA GLN A 73 11.33 -6.90 -2.19
C GLN A 73 10.41 -7.24 -1.02
N GLU A 74 10.98 -7.42 0.18
CA GLU A 74 10.24 -7.72 1.40
C GLU A 74 9.41 -6.53 1.88
N GLN A 75 9.98 -5.32 1.82
CA GLN A 75 9.25 -4.09 2.10
C GLN A 75 8.05 -3.94 1.16
N THR A 76 8.25 -4.18 -0.14
CA THR A 76 7.20 -4.14 -1.17
C THR A 76 6.11 -5.16 -0.90
N LEU A 77 6.47 -6.40 -0.55
CA LEU A 77 5.51 -7.45 -0.21
C LEU A 77 4.65 -7.05 1.00
N LEU A 78 5.31 -6.68 2.10
CA LEU A 78 4.63 -6.37 3.36
C LEU A 78 3.73 -5.14 3.20
N PHE A 79 4.19 -4.13 2.47
CA PHE A 79 3.38 -2.97 2.11
C PHE A 79 2.16 -3.37 1.27
N SER A 80 2.34 -4.15 0.19
CA SER A 80 1.25 -4.57 -0.69
C SER A 80 0.17 -5.34 0.07
N GLN A 81 0.59 -6.28 0.93
CA GLN A 81 -0.33 -7.04 1.77
C GLN A 81 -1.11 -6.15 2.72
N LYS A 82 -0.45 -5.18 3.37
CA LYS A 82 -1.13 -4.20 4.23
C LYS A 82 -2.08 -3.30 3.43
N TYR A 83 -1.67 -2.84 2.26
CA TYR A 83 -2.45 -1.94 1.41
C TYR A 83 -3.75 -2.60 0.94
N HIS A 84 -3.68 -3.85 0.48
CA HIS A 84 -4.84 -4.58 -0.04
C HIS A 84 -5.75 -5.17 1.04
N HIS A 85 -5.22 -5.51 2.22
CA HIS A 85 -5.99 -6.17 3.27
C HIS A 85 -6.31 -5.28 4.48
N GLY A 86 -5.80 -4.04 4.50
CA GLY A 86 -5.99 -3.08 5.59
C GLY A 86 -5.11 -3.34 6.81
N SER A 87 -4.50 -4.52 6.92
CA SER A 87 -3.53 -4.84 7.97
C SER A 87 -2.52 -5.88 7.52
N MET A 88 -1.33 -5.79 8.11
CA MET A 88 -0.28 -6.79 8.00
C MET A 88 -0.54 -7.90 9.01
N LYS A 89 -0.46 -9.15 8.56
CA LYS A 89 -0.55 -10.30 9.47
C LYS A 89 0.78 -10.41 10.23
N PRO A 90 0.80 -10.45 11.57
CA PRO A 90 2.03 -10.63 12.33
C PRO A 90 2.82 -11.88 11.91
N SER A 91 2.12 -12.99 11.66
CA SER A 91 2.74 -14.23 11.15
C SER A 91 3.42 -14.11 9.78
N LEU A 92 3.07 -13.11 8.97
CA LEU A 92 3.77 -12.83 7.71
C LEU A 92 5.04 -12.01 7.99
N ALA A 93 4.94 -10.96 8.81
CA ALA A 93 6.08 -10.15 9.23
C ALA A 93 7.18 -11.00 9.88
N THR A 94 6.80 -11.89 10.81
CA THR A 94 7.74 -12.82 11.46
C THR A 94 8.33 -13.83 10.48
N ALA A 95 7.57 -14.30 9.49
CA ALA A 95 8.09 -15.23 8.49
C ALA A 95 9.11 -14.56 7.56
N VAL A 96 8.85 -13.31 7.16
CA VAL A 96 9.80 -12.49 6.40
C VAL A 96 11.08 -12.28 7.20
N GLU A 97 10.98 -11.80 8.45
CA GLU A 97 12.14 -11.58 9.33
C GLU A 97 12.99 -12.85 9.53
N ASN A 98 12.35 -14.02 9.63
CA ASN A 98 13.04 -15.28 9.84
C ASN A 98 13.56 -15.93 8.54
N GLY A 99 13.34 -15.31 7.37
CA GLY A 99 13.68 -15.90 6.08
C GLY A 99 12.89 -17.17 5.74
N ASP A 100 11.72 -17.39 6.36
CA ASP A 100 10.86 -18.55 6.12
C ASP A 100 10.06 -18.37 4.82
N SER A 101 10.75 -18.56 3.69
CA SER A 101 10.19 -18.43 2.35
C SER A 101 8.98 -19.34 2.12
N THR A 102 8.93 -20.52 2.75
CA THR A 102 7.80 -21.45 2.62
C THR A 102 6.53 -20.84 3.22
N THR A 103 6.64 -20.32 4.45
CA THR A 103 5.52 -19.67 5.12
C THR A 103 5.13 -18.38 4.40
N VAL A 104 6.08 -17.57 3.94
CA VAL A 104 5.79 -16.35 3.18
C VAL A 104 4.99 -16.67 1.92
N LEU A 105 5.49 -17.57 1.09
CA LEU A 105 4.85 -17.94 -0.18
C LEU A 105 3.45 -18.55 0.02
N SER A 106 3.24 -19.30 1.10
CA SER A 106 1.91 -19.86 1.42
C SER A 106 0.86 -18.81 1.77
N LYS A 107 1.28 -17.61 2.17
CA LYS A 107 0.39 -16.51 2.60
C LYS A 107 0.05 -15.56 1.45
N ILE A 108 0.77 -15.61 0.34
CA ILE A 108 0.54 -14.78 -0.84
C ILE A 108 -0.60 -15.38 -1.67
N LYS A 109 -1.64 -14.58 -1.91
CA LYS A 109 -2.81 -15.01 -2.69
C LYS A 109 -2.75 -14.60 -4.17
N GLY A 110 -2.00 -13.55 -4.50
CA GLY A 110 -1.88 -13.06 -5.86
C GLY A 110 -0.79 -13.79 -6.64
N GLU A 111 -1.11 -14.30 -7.84
CA GLU A 111 -0.15 -15.02 -8.69
C GLU A 111 1.09 -14.18 -9.04
N ARG A 112 0.90 -12.88 -9.28
CA ARG A 112 2.00 -11.96 -9.61
C ARG A 112 2.93 -11.73 -8.41
N GLU A 113 2.36 -11.46 -7.25
CA GLU A 113 3.11 -11.27 -6.01
C GLU A 113 3.86 -12.57 -5.64
N TYR A 114 3.22 -13.72 -5.85
CA TYR A 114 3.83 -15.02 -5.61
C TYR A 114 5.03 -15.23 -6.51
N ALA A 115 4.89 -15.02 -7.82
CA ALA A 115 5.97 -15.18 -8.78
C ALA A 115 7.14 -14.23 -8.50
N TYR A 116 6.83 -12.98 -8.14
CA TYR A 116 7.82 -11.98 -7.75
C TYR A 116 8.64 -12.42 -6.53
N MET A 117 7.96 -12.82 -5.44
CA MET A 117 8.65 -13.24 -4.22
C MET A 117 9.35 -14.59 -4.36
N LYS A 118 8.80 -15.52 -5.16
CA LYS A 118 9.46 -16.79 -5.44
C LYS A 118 10.79 -16.56 -6.16
N ALA A 119 10.81 -15.71 -7.17
CA ALA A 119 12.02 -15.35 -7.89
C ALA A 119 13.06 -14.67 -6.99
N TYR A 120 12.63 -13.82 -6.05
CA TYR A 120 13.51 -13.23 -5.04
C TYR A 120 14.12 -14.29 -4.12
N TYR A 121 13.30 -15.15 -3.51
CA TYR A 121 13.79 -16.18 -2.58
C TYR A 121 14.69 -17.22 -3.26
N ASP A 122 14.45 -17.54 -4.53
CA ASP A 122 15.31 -18.46 -5.29
C ASP A 122 16.72 -17.91 -5.58
N GLN A 123 16.92 -16.60 -5.41
CA GLN A 123 18.22 -15.94 -5.61
C GLN A 123 19.02 -15.79 -4.31
N LEU A 124 18.38 -16.04 -3.15
CA LEU A 124 19.07 -15.97 -1.87
C LEU A 124 19.98 -17.20 -1.68
N PRO A 125 21.17 -17.02 -1.06
CA PRO A 125 22.14 -18.08 -0.86
C PRO A 125 21.70 -19.16 0.14
#